data_AF-A0AA36C7M1-F1
#
_entry.id   AF-A0AA36C7M1-F1
#
_cell.length_a   1.000
_cell.length_b   1.000
_cell.length_c   1.000
_cell.angle_alpha   90.00
_cell.angle_beta   90.00
_cell.angle_gamma   90.00
#
_symmetry.space_group_name_H-M   'P 1'
#
loop_
_entity.id
_entity.type
_entity.pdbx_description
1 polymer ?
#
loop_
_entity_poly.entity_id
_entity_poly.type
_entity_poly.pdbx_seq_one_letter_code
_entity_poly.pdbx_strand_id
1 'polypeptide(L)'
;MFNALVSVWAEKYTYDEIAEKTILFYRRYAINRHKATVSTPAYHAEAYSCDDHRNDHRPFLYPDFQYQFQQIRERAKQLAKMHIFLENVVGFETSPMHTDTLKTLERKGYAFEHYILSPVQLGIPNKRPRTTHPKCCDDVAQIGQFISPELDDPSLTLRDEDLKRFAASLDVVTEESRKSACFTKSYGTYMTGCGSYFTRDADMQLGAQFIIPQAQLVLTWPWFEEFEFIPQLERSLR
;
A
#
# COMPACT_ATOMS: atom_id res chain seq x y z
N MET A 1 6.43 -24.17 10.35
CA MET A 1 7.91 -24.14 10.34
C MET A 1 8.45 -23.12 9.34
N PHE A 2 8.15 -23.22 8.04
CA PHE A 2 8.64 -22.28 7.00
C PHE A 2 8.49 -20.80 7.39
N ASN A 3 7.29 -20.33 7.73
CA ASN A 3 7.05 -18.92 8.07
C ASN A 3 7.91 -18.40 9.25
N ALA A 4 8.20 -19.25 10.23
CA ALA A 4 9.07 -18.90 11.35
C ALA A 4 10.54 -18.85 10.93
N LEU A 5 10.97 -19.76 10.05
CA LEU A 5 12.33 -19.73 9.49
C LEU A 5 12.54 -18.52 8.59
N VAL A 6 11.50 -18.07 7.88
CA VAL A 6 11.55 -16.83 7.10
C VAL A 6 11.94 -15.64 7.98
N SER A 7 11.32 -15.46 9.15
CA SER A 7 11.69 -14.34 10.04
C SER A 7 13.08 -14.48 10.65
N VAL A 8 13.53 -15.71 10.94
CA VAL A 8 14.83 -15.95 11.60
C VAL A 8 16.00 -15.93 10.61
N TRP A 9 15.77 -16.36 9.36
CA TRP A 9 16.83 -16.55 8.35
C TRP A 9 16.77 -15.56 7.18
N ALA A 10 15.86 -14.58 7.21
CA ALA A 10 15.70 -13.57 6.15
C ALA A 10 16.99 -12.82 5.78
N GLU A 11 17.96 -12.69 6.71
CA GLU A 11 19.22 -12.00 6.44
C GLU A 11 20.28 -12.89 5.77
N LYS A 12 20.15 -14.21 5.89
CA LYS A 12 21.20 -15.16 5.49
C LYS A 12 20.87 -15.95 4.22
N TYR A 13 19.59 -16.19 3.96
CA TYR A 13 19.12 -17.04 2.87
C TYR A 13 17.94 -16.41 2.15
N THR A 14 17.82 -16.68 0.85
CA THR A 14 16.65 -16.33 0.06
C THR A 14 15.42 -17.14 0.46
N TYR A 15 14.21 -16.66 0.14
CA TYR A 15 12.98 -17.40 0.46
C TYR A 15 12.93 -18.79 -0.18
N ASP A 16 13.48 -18.93 -1.39
CA ASP A 16 13.58 -20.21 -2.09
C ASP A 16 14.56 -21.17 -1.40
N GLU A 17 15.71 -20.68 -0.93
CA GLU A 17 16.66 -21.50 -0.17
C GLU A 17 16.08 -21.95 1.18
N ILE A 18 15.34 -21.08 1.87
CA ILE A 18 14.66 -21.42 3.13
C ILE A 18 13.58 -22.48 2.86
N ALA A 19 12.83 -22.36 1.76
CA ALA A 19 11.83 -23.32 1.33
C ALA A 19 12.47 -24.70 1.07
N GLU A 20 13.53 -24.76 0.26
CA GLU A 20 14.19 -26.03 -0.08
C GLU A 20 14.86 -26.68 1.13
N LYS A 21 15.46 -25.91 2.05
CA LYS A 21 15.98 -26.44 3.33
C LYS A 21 14.86 -27.00 4.21
N THR A 22 13.71 -26.33 4.26
CA THR A 22 12.53 -26.79 5.01
C THR A 22 12.00 -28.11 4.43
N ILE A 23 11.88 -28.21 3.11
CA ILE A 23 11.44 -29.42 2.40
C ILE A 23 12.42 -30.57 2.65
N LEU A 24 13.73 -30.31 2.54
CA LEU A 24 14.78 -31.30 2.79
C LEU A 24 14.74 -31.83 4.22
N PHE A 25 14.51 -30.96 5.21
CA PHE A 25 14.34 -31.35 6.60
C PHE A 25 13.20 -32.35 6.76
N TYR A 26 12.00 -32.04 6.26
CA TYR A 26 10.83 -32.93 6.41
C TYR A 26 11.01 -34.25 5.67
N ARG A 27 11.62 -34.26 4.48
CA ARG A 27 11.97 -35.49 3.77
C ARG A 27 12.90 -36.37 4.59
N ARG A 28 14.00 -35.81 5.11
CA ARG A 28 14.96 -36.55 5.95
C ARG A 28 14.34 -37.02 7.25
N TYR A 29 13.52 -36.18 7.88
CA TYR A 29 12.80 -36.50 9.10
C TYR A 29 11.87 -37.71 8.91
N ALA A 30 11.07 -37.73 7.84
CA ALA A 30 10.19 -38.84 7.51
C ALA A 30 10.97 -40.14 7.27
N ILE A 31 12.03 -40.09 6.46
CA ILE A 31 12.90 -41.24 6.18
C ILE A 31 13.54 -41.77 7.46
N ASN A 32 14.08 -40.88 8.30
CA ASN A 32 14.74 -41.27 9.54
C ASN A 32 13.74 -41.89 10.52
N ARG A 33 12.50 -41.39 10.57
CA ARG A 33 11.47 -41.98 11.44
C ARG A 33 11.07 -43.38 10.98
N HIS A 34 10.94 -43.60 9.68
CA HIS A 34 10.71 -44.93 9.13
C HIS A 34 11.91 -45.88 9.39
N LYS A 35 13.14 -45.39 9.24
CA LYS A 35 14.36 -46.16 9.54
C LYS A 35 14.47 -46.57 11.01
N ALA A 36 13.97 -45.73 11.92
CA ALA A 36 13.95 -46.04 13.35
C ALA A 36 13.02 -47.22 13.68
N THR A 37 11.96 -47.46 12.90
CA THR A 37 11.04 -48.59 13.15
C THR A 37 11.41 -49.89 12.47
N VAL A 38 12.16 -49.84 11.36
CA VAL A 38 12.62 -51.06 10.66
C VAL A 38 14.00 -51.53 11.10
N SER A 39 14.72 -50.73 11.90
CA SER A 39 15.97 -51.15 12.53
C SER A 39 15.69 -52.37 13.42
N THR A 40 16.48 -53.43 13.25
CA THR A 40 16.41 -54.63 14.10
C THR A 40 16.41 -54.20 15.57
N PRO A 41 15.40 -54.61 16.36
CA PRO A 41 15.39 -54.26 17.78
C PRO A 41 16.68 -54.79 18.41
N ALA A 42 17.44 -53.90 19.05
CA ALA A 42 18.59 -54.32 19.82
C ALA A 42 18.08 -55.24 20.95
N TYR A 43 18.69 -56.43 21.09
CA TYR A 43 18.37 -57.33 22.18
C TYR A 43 18.77 -56.67 23.50
N HIS A 44 17.78 -56.16 24.24
CA HIS A 44 18.00 -55.63 25.58
C HIS A 44 17.99 -56.80 26.57
N ALA A 45 19.18 -57.16 27.07
CA ALA A 45 19.38 -58.20 28.08
C ALA A 45 19.26 -57.70 29.54
N GLU A 46 18.89 -56.43 29.72
CA GLU A 46 18.81 -55.74 31.01
C GLU A 46 17.36 -55.33 31.31
N ALA A 47 16.97 -55.34 32.59
CA ALA A 47 15.60 -55.00 33.01
C ALA A 47 15.25 -53.52 32.83
N TYR A 48 16.26 -52.65 32.65
CA TYR A 48 16.09 -51.25 32.28
C TYR A 48 16.43 -51.06 30.80
N SER A 49 15.59 -50.28 30.11
CA SER A 49 15.85 -49.85 28.73
C SER A 49 16.09 -48.35 28.75
N CYS A 50 17.26 -47.91 28.29
CA CYS A 50 17.58 -46.50 28.08
C CYS A 50 16.92 -45.95 26.80
N ASP A 51 16.07 -46.73 26.13
CA ASP A 51 15.39 -46.32 24.90
C ASP A 51 14.12 -45.53 25.26
N ASP A 52 14.30 -44.22 25.39
CA ASP A 52 13.27 -43.23 25.70
C ASP A 52 12.19 -43.12 24.59
N HIS A 53 12.42 -43.73 23.42
CA HIS A 53 11.47 -43.67 22.31
C HIS A 53 10.18 -44.48 22.53
N ARG A 54 10.05 -45.22 23.64
CA ARG A 54 8.83 -45.98 24.00
C ARG A 54 7.59 -45.09 24.13
N ASN A 55 7.75 -43.83 24.51
CA ASN A 55 6.66 -42.87 24.67
C ASN A 55 6.57 -41.84 23.54
N ASP A 56 7.30 -42.05 22.43
CA ASP A 56 7.21 -41.15 21.27
C ASP A 56 5.96 -41.46 20.45
N HIS A 57 4.86 -40.76 20.78
CA HIS A 57 3.57 -40.87 20.09
C HIS A 57 3.55 -40.30 18.67
N ARG A 58 4.66 -39.76 18.15
CA ARG A 58 4.69 -39.23 16.79
C ARG A 58 4.56 -40.36 15.76
N PRO A 59 3.83 -40.14 14.64
CA PRO A 59 3.68 -41.13 13.59
C PRO A 59 5.03 -41.64 13.09
N PHE A 60 5.11 -42.94 12.81
CA PHE A 60 6.31 -43.59 12.28
C PHE A 60 6.38 -43.53 10.75
N LEU A 61 5.20 -43.54 10.13
CA LEU A 61 5.02 -43.40 8.69
C LEU A 61 4.41 -42.03 8.42
N TYR A 62 5.09 -41.25 7.59
CA TYR A 62 4.60 -39.96 7.12
C TYR A 62 4.19 -40.05 5.65
N PRO A 63 3.21 -39.25 5.21
CA PRO A 63 2.91 -39.11 3.79
C PRO A 63 4.06 -38.39 3.06
N ASP A 64 3.95 -38.29 1.74
CA ASP A 64 4.96 -37.64 0.89
C ASP A 64 5.00 -36.11 1.00
N PHE A 65 4.03 -35.50 1.68
CA PHE A 65 3.86 -34.07 1.93
C PHE A 65 3.79 -33.20 0.68
N GLN A 66 3.37 -33.72 -0.47
CA GLN A 66 3.39 -32.97 -1.74
C GLN A 66 2.60 -31.66 -1.65
N TYR A 67 1.40 -31.70 -1.05
CA TYR A 67 0.58 -30.52 -0.83
C TYR A 67 1.32 -29.47 -0.01
N GLN A 68 1.92 -29.85 1.12
CA GLN A 68 2.63 -28.94 2.00
C GLN A 68 3.87 -28.35 1.30
N PHE A 69 4.58 -29.15 0.51
CA PHE A 69 5.75 -28.68 -0.26
C PHE A 69 5.34 -27.70 -1.36
N GLN A 70 4.21 -27.95 -2.02
CA GLN A 70 3.66 -27.00 -2.97
C GLN A 70 3.27 -25.68 -2.30
N GLN A 71 2.56 -25.74 -1.16
CA GLN A 71 2.19 -24.54 -0.40
C GLN A 71 3.41 -23.74 0.08
N ILE A 72 4.49 -24.41 0.49
CA ILE A 72 5.74 -23.73 0.85
C ILE A 72 6.34 -22.99 -0.35
N ARG A 73 6.38 -23.62 -1.52
CA ARG A 73 6.91 -23.01 -2.74
C ARG A 73 6.05 -21.85 -3.25
N GLU A 74 4.74 -22.01 -3.24
CA GLU A 74 3.80 -20.93 -3.58
C GLU A 74 3.96 -19.75 -2.63
N ARG A 75 4.11 -20.02 -1.33
CA ARG A 75 4.35 -18.98 -0.34
C ARG A 75 5.68 -18.28 -0.54
N ALA A 76 6.75 -19.01 -0.87
CA ALA A 76 8.05 -18.41 -1.19
C ALA A 76 7.97 -17.46 -2.40
N LYS A 77 7.25 -17.88 -3.46
CA LYS A 77 6.99 -17.03 -4.65
C LYS A 77 6.18 -15.78 -4.30
N GLN A 78 5.14 -15.90 -3.48
CA GLN A 78 4.34 -14.76 -3.04
C GLN A 78 5.18 -13.75 -2.26
N LEU A 79 6.05 -14.23 -1.36
CA LEU A 79 6.95 -13.38 -0.58
C LEU A 79 7.99 -12.69 -1.47
N ALA A 80 8.46 -13.35 -2.53
CA ALA A 80 9.34 -12.74 -3.52
C ALA A 80 8.63 -11.68 -4.39
N LYS A 81 7.32 -11.80 -4.62
CA LYS A 81 6.51 -10.86 -5.42
C LYS A 81 5.92 -9.70 -4.60
N MET A 82 6.49 -9.40 -3.43
CA MET A 82 5.94 -8.35 -2.58
C MET A 82 6.25 -6.97 -3.17
N HIS A 83 5.22 -6.23 -3.57
CA HIS A 83 5.37 -4.84 -3.99
C HIS A 83 5.17 -3.91 -2.80
N ILE A 84 5.98 -2.86 -2.72
CA ILE A 84 5.87 -1.82 -1.70
C ILE A 84 5.44 -0.54 -2.40
N PHE A 85 4.33 0.06 -1.95
CA PHE A 85 3.91 1.38 -2.39
C PHE A 85 4.15 2.39 -1.27
N LEU A 86 4.85 3.48 -1.58
CA LEU A 86 5.16 4.54 -0.63
C LEU A 86 4.65 5.88 -1.17
N GLU A 87 3.65 6.45 -0.50
CA GLU A 87 3.17 7.81 -0.77
C GLU A 87 3.81 8.79 0.21
N ASN A 88 4.25 9.95 -0.30
CA ASN A 88 4.73 11.03 0.54
C ASN A 88 4.53 12.41 -0.13
N VAL A 89 4.78 13.46 0.64
CA VAL A 89 4.69 14.87 0.20
C VAL A 89 5.85 15.27 -0.72
N VAL A 90 5.62 16.33 -1.50
CA VAL A 90 6.66 17.05 -2.26
C VAL A 90 7.85 17.39 -1.38
N GLY A 91 9.06 17.16 -1.89
CA GLY A 91 10.31 17.45 -1.18
C GLY A 91 10.85 16.24 -0.43
N PHE A 92 10.05 15.18 -0.25
CA PHE A 92 10.54 13.93 0.33
C PHE A 92 11.70 13.35 -0.48
N GLU A 93 11.67 13.45 -1.81
CA GLU A 93 12.72 12.99 -2.74
C GLU A 93 14.09 13.63 -2.50
N THR A 94 14.14 14.80 -1.87
CA THR A 94 15.40 15.48 -1.49
C THR A 94 15.81 15.21 -0.05
N SER A 95 14.96 14.53 0.73
CA SER A 95 15.20 14.31 2.15
C SER A 95 16.23 13.20 2.41
N PRO A 96 16.98 13.27 3.52
CA PRO A 96 17.86 12.17 3.94
C PRO A 96 17.12 10.84 4.10
N MET A 97 15.87 10.90 4.58
CA MET A 97 15.02 9.72 4.80
C MET A 97 14.71 8.98 3.50
N HIS A 98 14.47 9.70 2.40
CA HIS A 98 14.29 9.08 1.08
C HIS A 98 15.56 8.36 0.63
N THR A 99 16.71 9.01 0.75
CA THR A 99 18.01 8.40 0.41
C THR A 99 18.26 7.11 1.20
N ASP A 100 17.98 7.11 2.51
CA ASP A 100 18.16 5.92 3.36
C ASP A 100 17.17 4.80 3.04
N THR A 101 15.95 5.18 2.64
CA THR A 101 14.93 4.24 2.18
C THR A 101 15.39 3.53 0.91
N LEU A 102 15.87 4.28 -0.08
CA LEU A 102 16.35 3.72 -1.35
C LEU A 102 17.54 2.79 -1.17
N LYS A 103 18.55 3.21 -0.41
CA LYS A 103 19.70 2.34 -0.07
C LYS A 103 19.25 1.04 0.61
N THR A 104 18.20 1.09 1.41
CA THR A 104 17.67 -0.11 2.08
C THR A 104 16.96 -1.02 1.09
N LEU A 105 16.16 -0.47 0.18
CA LEU A 105 15.49 -1.22 -0.88
C LEU A 105 16.51 -1.86 -1.84
N GLU A 106 17.54 -1.12 -2.27
CA GLU A 106 18.64 -1.62 -3.10
C GLU A 106 19.38 -2.79 -2.44
N ARG A 107 19.78 -2.63 -1.16
CA ARG A 107 20.44 -3.70 -0.40
C ARG A 107 19.59 -4.95 -0.27
N LYS A 108 18.26 -4.81 -0.32
CA LYS A 108 17.31 -5.92 -0.27
C LYS A 108 16.94 -6.46 -1.66
N GLY A 109 17.55 -5.93 -2.72
CA GLY A 109 17.37 -6.40 -4.10
C GLY A 109 16.08 -5.93 -4.76
N TYR A 110 15.43 -4.89 -4.24
CA TYR A 110 14.22 -4.33 -4.85
C TYR A 110 14.59 -3.37 -5.97
N ALA A 111 13.95 -3.55 -7.13
CA ALA A 111 13.83 -2.50 -8.12
C ALA A 111 12.75 -1.51 -7.67
N PHE A 112 12.98 -0.22 -7.90
CA PHE A 112 12.02 0.82 -7.55
C PHE A 112 12.01 1.91 -8.61
N GLU A 113 10.86 2.58 -8.69
CA GLU A 113 10.65 3.68 -9.59
C GLU A 113 9.98 4.83 -8.84
N HIS A 114 10.32 6.04 -9.25
CA HIS A 114 9.83 7.25 -8.63
C HIS A 114 8.81 7.90 -9.52
N TYR A 115 7.60 8.02 -9.00
CA TYR A 115 6.51 8.70 -9.67
C TYR A 115 6.09 9.93 -8.90
N ILE A 116 5.90 10.98 -9.67
CA ILE A 116 5.53 12.28 -9.19
C ILE A 116 4.21 12.62 -9.86
N LEU A 117 3.12 12.53 -9.09
CA LEU A 117 1.76 12.62 -9.61
C LEU A 117 0.95 13.69 -8.87
N SER A 118 0.02 14.29 -9.60
CA SER A 118 -1.02 15.20 -9.12
C SER A 118 -2.36 14.72 -9.64
N PRO A 119 -3.46 14.83 -8.88
CA PRO A 119 -4.79 14.45 -9.35
C PRO A 119 -5.18 15.10 -10.69
N VAL A 120 -4.70 16.34 -10.94
CA VAL A 120 -4.92 17.05 -12.22
C VAL A 120 -4.37 16.29 -13.43
N GLN A 121 -3.30 15.52 -13.28
CA GLN A 121 -2.74 14.71 -14.38
C GLN A 121 -3.59 13.47 -14.68
N LEU A 122 -4.50 13.12 -13.76
CA LEU A 122 -5.44 12.00 -13.87
C LEU A 122 -6.86 12.49 -14.21
N GLY A 123 -7.02 13.75 -14.61
CA GLY A 123 -8.33 14.34 -14.95
C GLY A 123 -9.13 14.87 -13.77
N ILE A 124 -8.60 14.81 -12.55
CA ILE A 124 -9.30 15.29 -11.34
C ILE A 124 -8.94 16.77 -11.09
N PRO A 125 -9.92 17.67 -10.94
CA PRO A 125 -9.69 19.11 -10.81
C PRO A 125 -9.17 19.55 -9.42
N ASN A 126 -8.19 18.86 -8.85
CA ASN A 126 -7.58 19.18 -7.56
C ASN A 126 -6.05 19.28 -7.66
N LYS A 127 -5.50 20.47 -7.42
CA LYS A 127 -4.05 20.73 -7.39
C LYS A 127 -3.47 20.25 -6.06
N ARG A 128 -3.26 18.94 -5.96
CA ARG A 128 -2.48 18.28 -4.90
C ARG A 128 -1.23 17.63 -5.50
N PRO A 129 -0.30 18.44 -6.05
CA PRO A 129 0.92 17.91 -6.60
C PRO A 129 1.72 17.26 -5.48
N ARG A 130 2.18 16.03 -5.72
CA ARG A 130 3.24 15.40 -4.94
C ARG A 130 4.63 15.66 -5.53
N THR A 131 4.74 16.25 -6.74
CA THR A 131 5.80 17.15 -7.33
C THR A 131 5.53 17.43 -8.84
N THR A 132 6.41 18.09 -9.62
CA THR A 132 6.13 18.72 -10.95
C THR A 132 6.74 18.04 -12.20
N HIS A 133 5.95 17.74 -13.26
CA HIS A 133 6.37 17.65 -14.68
C HIS A 133 5.16 17.64 -15.69
N PRO A 134 5.36 17.85 -17.01
CA PRO A 134 4.49 18.71 -17.83
C PRO A 134 3.60 17.97 -18.84
N LYS A 135 2.85 16.95 -18.40
CA LYS A 135 1.70 16.48 -19.17
C LYS A 135 0.48 16.46 -18.27
N CYS A 136 -0.27 17.55 -18.35
CA CYS A 136 -1.66 17.59 -17.95
C CYS A 136 -2.43 16.81 -19.00
N CYS A 137 -3.38 15.95 -18.61
CA CYS A 137 -4.40 15.54 -19.56
C CYS A 137 -5.14 16.81 -20.02
N ASP A 138 -5.37 16.97 -21.32
CA ASP A 138 -6.08 18.14 -21.84
C ASP A 138 -7.55 18.15 -21.37
N ASP A 139 -8.10 16.96 -21.06
CA ASP A 139 -9.45 16.76 -20.52
C ASP A 139 -9.46 16.64 -18.99
N VAL A 140 -9.27 17.76 -18.29
CA VAL A 140 -9.56 17.82 -16.85
C VAL A 140 -11.06 18.06 -16.65
N ALA A 141 -11.70 17.21 -15.84
CA ALA A 141 -13.10 17.34 -15.50
C ALA A 141 -13.40 18.68 -14.80
N GLN A 142 -14.61 19.19 -14.98
CA GLN A 142 -15.06 20.40 -14.31
C GLN A 142 -15.41 20.12 -12.85
N ILE A 143 -15.15 21.07 -11.95
CA ILE A 143 -15.42 20.94 -10.52
C ILE A 143 -16.90 20.65 -10.28
N GLY A 144 -17.80 21.22 -11.10
CA GLY A 144 -19.25 20.97 -11.03
C GLY A 144 -19.64 19.48 -11.01
N GLN A 145 -18.85 18.61 -11.63
CA GLN A 145 -19.11 17.15 -11.64
C GLN A 145 -18.88 16.47 -10.29
N PHE A 146 -18.19 17.14 -9.37
CA PHE A 146 -17.80 16.60 -8.07
C PHE A 146 -18.47 17.33 -6.89
N ILE A 147 -19.38 18.26 -7.18
CA ILE A 147 -20.10 19.02 -6.15
C ILE A 147 -21.19 18.13 -5.56
N SER A 148 -21.22 18.04 -4.23
CA SER A 148 -22.30 17.34 -3.53
C SER A 148 -23.63 18.06 -3.76
N PRO A 149 -24.75 17.34 -3.99
CA PRO A 149 -26.08 17.95 -4.00
C PRO A 149 -26.46 18.58 -2.65
N GLU A 150 -25.74 18.26 -1.57
CA GLU A 150 -25.93 18.82 -0.22
C GLU A 150 -25.29 20.21 -0.03
N LEU A 151 -24.70 20.80 -1.07
CA LEU A 151 -24.03 22.10 -0.99
C LEU A 151 -24.98 23.25 -0.61
N ASP A 152 -26.28 23.07 -0.78
CA ASP A 152 -27.29 24.07 -0.44
C ASP A 152 -27.54 24.18 1.09
N ASP A 153 -26.80 23.45 1.92
CA ASP A 153 -26.85 23.61 3.38
C ASP A 153 -26.29 25.00 3.81
N PRO A 154 -27.10 25.84 4.48
CA PRO A 154 -26.64 27.11 5.04
C PRO A 154 -25.43 27.00 5.96
N SER A 155 -25.21 25.85 6.61
CA SER A 155 -24.06 25.60 7.49
C SER A 155 -22.71 25.65 6.75
N LEU A 156 -22.74 25.45 5.44
CA LEU A 156 -21.57 25.47 4.57
C LEU A 156 -21.31 26.86 3.97
N THR A 157 -22.16 27.84 4.25
CA THR A 157 -21.97 29.20 3.74
C THR A 157 -21.02 29.98 4.65
N LEU A 158 -20.04 30.67 4.06
CA LEU A 158 -19.16 31.54 4.82
C LEU A 158 -19.94 32.72 5.40
N ARG A 159 -19.60 33.09 6.64
CA ARG A 159 -20.18 34.26 7.29
C ARG A 159 -19.71 35.53 6.57
N ASP A 160 -20.60 36.51 6.45
CA ASP A 160 -20.30 37.81 5.82
C ASP A 160 -19.09 38.51 6.43
N GLU A 161 -18.86 38.33 7.74
CA GLU A 161 -17.71 38.88 8.45
C GLU A 161 -16.38 38.29 7.93
N ASP A 162 -16.36 36.98 7.69
CA ASP A 162 -15.18 36.27 7.19
C ASP A 162 -14.95 36.62 5.72
N LEU A 163 -16.02 36.75 4.92
CA LEU A 163 -15.93 37.22 3.53
C LEU A 163 -15.35 38.63 3.46
N LYS A 164 -15.87 39.59 4.24
CA LYS A 164 -15.34 40.97 4.25
C LYS A 164 -13.87 41.03 4.68
N ARG A 165 -13.48 40.17 5.62
CA ARG A 165 -12.12 40.16 6.18
C ARG A 165 -11.11 39.46 5.28
N PHE A 166 -11.50 38.38 4.62
CA PHE A 166 -10.57 37.49 3.92
C PHE A 166 -10.78 37.40 2.40
N ALA A 167 -11.80 38.05 1.82
CA ALA A 167 -12.14 37.96 0.39
C ALA A 167 -10.93 38.02 -0.55
N ALA A 168 -10.02 38.98 -0.34
CA ALA A 168 -8.83 39.15 -1.18
C ALA A 168 -7.82 37.98 -1.13
N SER A 169 -7.98 37.06 -0.18
CA SER A 169 -7.06 35.96 0.11
C SER A 169 -7.69 34.57 -0.01
N LEU A 170 -8.99 34.51 -0.32
CA LEU A 170 -9.69 33.26 -0.59
C LEU A 170 -9.44 32.85 -2.05
N ASP A 171 -9.07 31.60 -2.25
CA ASP A 171 -9.10 30.98 -3.57
C ASP A 171 -10.53 30.48 -3.82
N VAL A 172 -11.24 31.04 -4.80
CA VAL A 172 -12.64 30.72 -5.06
C VAL A 172 -12.80 30.17 -6.47
N VAL A 173 -13.55 29.07 -6.57
CA VAL A 173 -13.78 28.31 -7.79
C VAL A 173 -15.27 28.19 -8.08
N THR A 174 -15.58 28.02 -9.36
CA THR A 174 -16.94 27.89 -9.90
C THR A 174 -17.16 26.50 -10.48
N GLU A 175 -18.38 26.19 -10.94
CA GLU A 175 -18.70 24.89 -11.54
C GLU A 175 -17.84 24.61 -12.78
N GLU A 176 -17.53 25.65 -13.55
CA GLU A 176 -16.73 25.56 -14.78
C GLU A 176 -15.23 25.45 -14.53
N SER A 177 -14.79 25.76 -13.30
CA SER A 177 -13.39 25.72 -12.92
C SER A 177 -12.88 24.29 -13.03
N ARG A 178 -11.65 24.12 -13.53
CA ARG A 178 -11.00 22.81 -13.73
C ARG A 178 -9.85 22.56 -12.76
N LYS A 179 -9.66 23.44 -11.77
CA LYS A 179 -8.56 23.36 -10.80
C LYS A 179 -9.00 24.01 -9.50
N SER A 180 -8.85 23.27 -8.40
CA SER A 180 -8.90 23.80 -7.02
C SER A 180 -7.50 23.72 -6.37
N ALA A 181 -7.27 24.48 -5.30
CA ALA A 181 -6.14 24.32 -4.39
C ALA A 181 -6.22 23.01 -3.58
N CYS A 182 -5.09 22.63 -2.98
CA CYS A 182 -5.00 21.48 -2.09
C CYS A 182 -5.74 21.76 -0.77
N PHE A 183 -6.60 20.83 -0.35
CA PHE A 183 -7.25 20.90 0.95
C PHE A 183 -6.30 20.39 2.04
N THR A 184 -6.11 21.21 3.09
CA THR A 184 -5.31 20.86 4.27
C THR A 184 -6.22 20.41 5.41
N LYS A 185 -5.63 19.83 6.46
CA LYS A 185 -6.35 19.42 7.67
C LYS A 185 -7.10 20.58 8.35
N SER A 186 -6.67 21.82 8.15
CA SER A 186 -7.23 22.99 8.79
C SER A 186 -8.23 23.76 7.94
N TYR A 187 -8.65 23.20 6.79
CA TYR A 187 -9.74 23.76 6.00
C TYR A 187 -11.00 23.88 6.87
N GLY A 188 -11.64 25.05 6.86
CA GLY A 188 -12.76 25.37 7.75
C GLY A 188 -12.38 26.04 9.06
N THR A 189 -11.15 25.83 9.57
CA THR A 189 -10.64 26.53 10.76
C THR A 189 -9.80 27.75 10.40
N TYR A 190 -8.92 27.62 9.40
CA TYR A 190 -8.18 28.73 8.84
C TYR A 190 -8.69 29.07 7.45
N MET A 191 -8.89 30.35 7.20
CA MET A 191 -9.55 30.84 5.99
C MET A 191 -8.61 30.79 4.77
N THR A 192 -7.32 31.03 4.95
CA THR A 192 -6.35 31.22 3.86
C THR A 192 -5.39 30.03 3.71
N GLY A 193 -4.97 29.75 2.48
CA GLY A 193 -3.96 28.71 2.18
C GLY A 193 -4.34 27.28 2.53
N CYS A 194 -5.62 27.02 2.85
CA CYS A 194 -6.09 25.71 3.31
C CYS A 194 -6.94 24.95 2.28
N GLY A 195 -7.28 25.56 1.14
CA GLY A 195 -8.12 24.98 0.10
C GLY A 195 -8.92 26.07 -0.65
N SER A 196 -9.62 25.67 -1.71
CA SER A 196 -10.53 26.58 -2.43
C SER A 196 -11.92 26.60 -1.81
N TYR A 197 -12.68 27.65 -2.05
CA TYR A 197 -14.10 27.78 -1.72
C TYR A 197 -14.91 27.81 -3.01
N PHE A 198 -16.18 27.47 -2.94
CA PHE A 198 -17.04 27.39 -4.11
C PHE A 198 -18.04 28.52 -4.15
N THR A 199 -18.35 28.99 -5.36
CA THR A 199 -19.49 29.86 -5.59
C THR A 199 -20.16 29.51 -6.92
N ARG A 200 -21.50 29.62 -6.94
CA ARG A 200 -22.30 29.59 -8.18
C ARG A 200 -22.37 30.97 -8.84
N ASP A 201 -22.03 32.01 -8.09
CA ASP A 201 -22.13 33.40 -8.54
C ASP A 201 -20.76 33.89 -9.03
N ALA A 202 -20.65 34.14 -10.33
CA ALA A 202 -19.42 34.63 -10.95
C ALA A 202 -18.97 35.98 -10.38
N ASP A 203 -19.88 36.77 -9.83
CA ASP A 203 -19.61 38.12 -9.29
C ASP A 203 -19.36 38.14 -7.77
N MET A 204 -19.31 36.97 -7.11
CA MET A 204 -19.11 36.83 -5.64
C MET A 204 -20.11 37.60 -4.76
N GLN A 205 -21.23 38.09 -5.30
CA GLN A 205 -22.15 38.95 -4.58
C GLN A 205 -23.01 38.16 -3.57
N LEU A 206 -23.22 36.86 -3.82
CA LEU A 206 -24.07 35.98 -3.02
C LEU A 206 -23.35 35.04 -2.04
N GLY A 207 -22.08 35.30 -1.74
CA GLY A 207 -21.32 34.55 -0.73
C GLY A 207 -20.58 33.34 -1.29
N ALA A 208 -19.48 32.98 -0.63
CA ALA A 208 -18.73 31.77 -0.95
C ALA A 208 -19.07 30.67 0.07
N GLN A 209 -19.19 29.45 -0.42
CA GLN A 209 -19.48 28.26 0.37
C GLN A 209 -18.23 27.42 0.53
N PHE A 210 -18.12 26.72 1.64
CA PHE A 210 -17.17 25.62 1.76
C PHE A 210 -17.46 24.62 0.65
N ILE A 211 -16.43 24.27 -0.10
CA ILE A 211 -16.47 23.02 -0.85
C ILE A 211 -16.51 21.96 0.23
N ILE A 212 -17.62 21.23 0.37
CA ILE A 212 -17.54 19.96 1.08
C ILE A 212 -16.50 19.17 0.30
N PRO A 213 -15.29 18.94 0.86
CA PRO A 213 -14.44 17.95 0.27
C PRO A 213 -15.19 16.68 0.64
N GLN A 214 -16.13 16.23 -0.20
CA GLN A 214 -16.53 14.85 -0.12
C GLN A 214 -15.19 14.13 -0.08
N ALA A 215 -14.96 13.30 0.93
CA ALA A 215 -13.80 12.44 0.94
C ALA A 215 -13.67 11.67 -0.40
N GLN A 216 -14.74 11.64 -1.20
CA GLN A 216 -14.84 11.19 -2.58
C GLN A 216 -14.09 11.99 -3.66
N LEU A 217 -13.86 13.30 -3.51
CA LEU A 217 -13.13 14.10 -4.51
C LEU A 217 -11.62 13.77 -4.55
N VAL A 218 -11.11 13.10 -3.51
CA VAL A 218 -9.69 12.76 -3.36
C VAL A 218 -9.44 11.28 -3.00
N LEU A 219 -10.39 10.56 -2.40
CA LEU A 219 -10.14 9.20 -1.86
C LEU A 219 -11.17 8.12 -2.24
N THR A 220 -12.32 8.44 -2.84
CA THR A 220 -13.23 7.37 -3.32
C THR A 220 -13.26 7.33 -4.83
N TRP A 221 -12.27 6.67 -5.39
CA TRP A 221 -12.40 6.08 -6.71
C TRP A 221 -13.44 4.93 -6.60
N PRO A 222 -14.55 4.92 -7.34
CA PRO A 222 -15.54 3.84 -7.27
C PRO A 222 -15.04 2.49 -7.81
N TRP A 223 -13.86 2.46 -8.43
CA TRP A 223 -13.28 1.30 -9.13
C TRP A 223 -12.08 0.68 -8.41
N PHE A 224 -12.08 0.61 -7.08
CA PHE A 224 -11.00 -0.11 -6.37
C PHE A 224 -10.94 -1.61 -6.74
N GLU A 225 -11.97 -2.14 -7.40
CA GLU A 225 -11.99 -3.48 -7.99
C GLU A 225 -11.34 -3.58 -9.39
N GLU A 226 -11.15 -2.46 -10.10
CA GLU A 226 -10.51 -2.39 -11.43
C GLU A 226 -9.21 -1.58 -11.44
N PHE A 227 -8.43 -1.64 -10.36
CA PHE A 227 -7.00 -1.35 -10.47
C PHE A 227 -6.32 -2.50 -11.24
N GLU A 228 -6.65 -2.66 -12.51
CA GLU A 228 -5.72 -3.29 -13.43
C GLU A 228 -4.47 -2.42 -13.41
N PHE A 229 -3.41 -3.01 -12.85
CA PHE A 229 -2.05 -2.51 -12.83
C PHE A 229 -1.79 -1.74 -14.13
N ILE A 230 -1.64 -0.41 -14.03
CA ILE A 230 -1.56 0.49 -15.19
C ILE A 230 -0.56 -0.13 -16.19
N PRO A 231 -0.98 -0.60 -17.38
CA PRO A 231 -0.11 -1.36 -18.29
C PRO A 231 1.14 -0.59 -18.74
N GLN A 232 1.13 0.74 -18.57
CA GLN A 232 2.27 1.61 -18.87
C GLN A 232 3.44 1.43 -17.88
N LEU A 233 3.20 0.91 -16.67
CA LEU A 233 4.23 0.56 -15.67
C LEU A 233 4.94 -0.77 -15.97
N GLU A 234 4.39 -1.64 -16.82
CA GLU A 234 5.06 -2.89 -17.22
C GLU A 234 6.21 -2.66 -18.23
N ARG A 235 6.22 -1.53 -18.95
CA ARG A 235 7.20 -1.30 -20.02
C ARG A 235 8.61 -1.00 -19.51
N SER A 236 8.80 -0.73 -18.22
CA SER A 236 10.10 -0.50 -17.59
C SER A 236 10.58 -1.64 -16.70
N LEU A 237 9.77 -2.69 -16.49
CA LEU A 237 10.11 -3.87 -15.69
C LEU A 237 10.79 -4.99 -16.50
N ARG A 238 11.62 -4.65 -17.50
CA ARG A 238 12.48 -5.61 -18.22
C ARG A 238 13.95 -5.27 -18.08
#